data_AF-A0ABD1N521-F1
#
_entry.id   AF-A0ABD1N521-F1
#
_cell.length_a   1.000
_cell.length_b   1.000
_cell.length_c   1.000
_cell.angle_alpha   90.00
_cell.angle_beta   90.00
_cell.angle_gamma   90.00
#
_symmetry.space_group_name_H-M   'P 1'
#
loop_
_entity.id
_entity.type
_entity.pdbx_description
1 polymer ?
#
loop_
_entity_poly.entity_id
_entity_poly.type
_entity_poly.pdbx_seq_one_letter_code
_entity_poly.pdbx_strand_id
1 'polypeptide(L)'
;MVKGAEAVHAANPNVLVILSGLNFDTDLSFINRPVNLTFKGKLVFEVHRYGFTDGQAWVDRNPNEECAKVTKSVKETSGFLLDQGWPLFVSEFGGDLRGTNVNDNRYLNCFMALLADLDLDWAYWSLVGSYYLREGVVGMEEFYGLLSWDWTQVRSTTFLNRITALQNPFRGPSIIKGNPYKLIFHPLTGLCVINKPLLNTTTLTLGPCSSSDGWTYTPQKTLLVNNSNFCIRADKEGKPATLSMACSDSNSKWEIISDSNMHLSSKLTDSSNVCLDVDDNNIIVTNACKCLSKDNKCDPASQWFKLIDSGRRSISTTSTLSMLNSPHLSDHLWKPLSSI
;
A
#
# COMPACT_ATOMS: atom_id res chain seq x y z
N MET A 1 -23.51 18.90 -4.45
CA MET A 1 -22.31 18.67 -5.27
C MET A 1 -22.18 19.69 -6.41
N VAL A 2 -22.93 19.59 -7.53
CA VAL A 2 -22.76 20.44 -8.74
C VAL A 2 -22.65 21.95 -8.45
N LYS A 3 -23.66 22.56 -7.81
CA LYS A 3 -23.65 24.01 -7.52
C LYS A 3 -22.44 24.46 -6.70
N GLY A 4 -21.99 23.62 -5.76
CA GLY A 4 -20.81 23.90 -4.94
C GLY A 4 -19.53 23.83 -5.76
N ALA A 5 -19.39 22.81 -6.60
CA ALA A 5 -18.25 22.65 -7.50
C ALA A 5 -18.12 23.83 -8.47
N GLU A 6 -19.23 24.26 -9.08
CA GLU A 6 -19.28 25.45 -9.96
C GLU A 6 -18.92 26.73 -9.20
N ALA A 7 -19.42 26.91 -7.97
CA ALA A 7 -19.09 28.08 -7.16
C ALA A 7 -17.60 28.15 -6.80
N VAL A 8 -16.99 27.02 -6.42
CA VAL A 8 -15.54 26.95 -6.16
C VAL A 8 -14.74 27.27 -7.42
N HIS A 9 -15.13 26.70 -8.57
CA HIS A 9 -14.45 26.98 -9.84
C HIS A 9 -14.58 28.45 -10.27
N ALA A 10 -15.76 29.05 -10.12
CA ALA A 10 -16.00 30.46 -10.42
C ALA A 10 -15.18 31.39 -9.50
N ALA A 11 -15.01 31.03 -8.23
CA ALA A 11 -14.19 31.79 -7.30
C ALA A 11 -12.68 31.65 -7.59
N ASN A 12 -12.22 30.45 -7.96
CA ASN A 12 -10.84 30.23 -8.37
C ASN A 12 -10.73 29.10 -9.43
N PRO A 13 -10.42 29.43 -10.69
CA PRO A 13 -10.33 28.43 -11.73
C PRO A 13 -9.11 27.51 -11.61
N ASN A 14 -8.08 27.91 -10.86
CA ASN A 14 -6.79 27.22 -10.80
C ASN A 14 -6.68 26.15 -9.71
N VAL A 15 -7.63 26.06 -8.77
CA VAL A 15 -7.61 25.05 -7.70
C VAL A 15 -8.29 23.75 -8.13
N LEU A 16 -7.83 22.63 -7.57
CA LEU A 16 -8.55 21.36 -7.61
C LEU A 16 -9.90 21.49 -6.91
N VAL A 17 -10.90 20.77 -7.42
CA VAL A 17 -12.22 20.65 -6.80
C VAL A 17 -12.40 19.20 -6.40
N ILE A 18 -12.43 18.97 -5.08
CA ILE A 18 -12.59 17.65 -4.50
C ILE A 18 -14.08 17.41 -4.21
N LEU A 19 -14.61 16.28 -4.68
CA LEU A 19 -16.00 15.88 -4.49
C LEU A 19 -16.09 14.70 -3.51
N SER A 20 -16.67 14.97 -2.35
CA SER A 20 -16.89 14.02 -1.27
C SER A 20 -18.06 13.07 -1.54
N GLY A 21 -18.02 11.92 -0.87
CA GLY A 21 -19.01 10.86 -1.02
C GLY A 21 -20.21 11.00 -0.09
N LEU A 22 -21.03 9.95 -0.06
CA LEU A 22 -22.07 9.76 0.94
C LEU A 22 -21.54 8.91 2.10
N ASN A 23 -22.31 8.87 3.19
CA ASN A 23 -22.02 8.04 4.36
C ASN A 23 -20.61 8.26 4.91
N PHE A 24 -20.33 9.51 5.31
CA PHE A 24 -19.00 9.92 5.81
C PHE A 24 -17.89 9.58 4.80
N ASP A 25 -18.14 9.91 3.53
CA ASP A 25 -17.22 9.72 2.40
C ASP A 25 -16.79 8.28 2.13
N THR A 26 -17.63 7.31 2.47
CA THR A 26 -17.36 5.88 2.18
C THR A 26 -17.93 5.41 0.84
N ASP A 27 -18.84 6.19 0.24
CA ASP A 27 -19.61 5.76 -0.92
C ASP A 27 -19.72 6.83 -2.03
N LEU A 28 -19.15 6.53 -3.20
CA LEU A 28 -19.26 7.32 -4.44
C LEU A 28 -20.05 6.60 -5.53
N SER A 29 -20.72 5.48 -5.23
CA SER A 29 -21.44 4.66 -6.22
C SER A 29 -22.58 5.42 -6.93
N PHE A 30 -23.11 6.48 -6.30
CA PHE A 30 -24.09 7.38 -6.91
C PHE A 30 -23.54 8.19 -8.10
N ILE A 31 -22.21 8.29 -8.24
CA ILE A 31 -21.51 9.01 -9.32
C ILE A 31 -21.35 8.16 -10.59
N ASN A 32 -21.95 6.96 -10.63
CA ASN A 32 -22.08 6.20 -11.88
C ASN A 32 -22.89 6.95 -12.97
N ARG A 33 -23.51 8.09 -12.62
CA ARG A 33 -23.98 9.11 -13.58
C ARG A 33 -22.97 10.27 -13.60
N PRO A 34 -22.45 10.68 -14.77
CA PRO A 34 -21.48 11.75 -14.86
C PRO A 34 -21.96 13.03 -14.16
N VAL A 35 -21.12 13.62 -13.30
CA VAL A 35 -21.39 14.93 -12.72
C VAL A 35 -21.28 15.96 -13.86
N ASN A 36 -22.39 16.61 -14.19
CA ASN A 36 -22.43 17.61 -15.25
C ASN A 36 -21.85 18.94 -14.73
N LEU A 37 -20.59 19.19 -15.05
CA LEU A 37 -19.84 20.40 -14.69
C LEU A 37 -19.31 21.09 -15.95
N THR A 38 -19.12 22.40 -15.87
CA THR A 38 -18.49 23.22 -16.91
C THR A 38 -16.99 22.95 -17.06
N PHE A 39 -16.38 22.23 -16.11
CA PHE A 39 -14.96 21.86 -16.07
C PHE A 39 -14.78 20.38 -15.70
N LYS A 40 -13.64 19.78 -16.10
CA LYS A 40 -13.31 18.38 -15.81
C LYS A 40 -11.85 18.13 -15.40
N GLY A 41 -10.88 18.79 -16.02
CA GLY A 41 -9.43 18.53 -15.83
C GLY A 41 -8.83 18.90 -14.47
N LYS A 42 -9.65 19.23 -13.48
CA LYS A 42 -9.25 19.58 -12.11
C LYS A 42 -10.16 18.96 -11.04
N LEU A 43 -10.96 17.97 -11.45
CA LEU A 43 -11.90 17.25 -10.60
C LEU A 43 -11.19 16.07 -9.94
N VAL A 44 -11.37 15.92 -8.63
CA VAL A 44 -10.87 14.81 -7.83
C VAL A 44 -12.02 14.29 -6.98
N PHE A 45 -12.09 12.99 -6.74
CA PHE A 45 -13.06 12.41 -5.82
C PHE A 45 -12.35 11.95 -4.56
N GLU A 46 -13.01 12.06 -3.41
CA GLU A 46 -12.42 11.65 -2.14
C GLU A 46 -13.21 10.57 -1.42
N VAL A 47 -12.48 9.74 -0.68
CA VAL A 47 -13.06 8.73 0.22
C VAL A 47 -12.34 8.61 1.54
N HIS A 48 -13.11 8.24 2.57
CA HIS A 48 -12.61 7.89 3.89
C HIS A 48 -12.63 6.39 4.11
N ARG A 49 -11.70 5.89 4.91
CA ARG A 49 -11.75 4.51 5.40
C ARG A 49 -11.06 4.38 6.74
N TYR A 50 -11.67 3.65 7.67
CA TYR A 50 -11.12 3.40 8.99
C TYR A 50 -11.35 1.95 9.42
N GLY A 51 -10.61 1.49 10.42
CA GLY A 51 -10.80 0.16 11.01
C GLY A 51 -12.21 -0.03 11.57
N PHE A 52 -12.80 1.04 12.13
CA PHE A 52 -14.14 1.02 12.69
C PHE A 52 -15.28 1.19 11.66
N THR A 53 -14.99 1.43 10.38
CA THR A 53 -16.04 1.63 9.35
C THR A 53 -17.00 0.43 9.29
N ASP A 54 -16.50 -0.79 9.51
CA ASP A 54 -17.28 -2.03 9.58
C ASP A 54 -17.47 -2.53 11.03
N GLY A 55 -17.43 -1.63 12.01
CA GLY A 55 -17.51 -1.99 13.43
C GLY A 55 -16.25 -2.71 13.91
N GLN A 56 -16.42 -3.87 14.55
CA GLN A 56 -15.34 -4.70 15.10
C GLN A 56 -14.97 -5.89 14.19
N ALA A 57 -15.29 -5.80 12.89
CA ALA A 57 -15.11 -6.91 11.96
C ALA A 57 -13.66 -7.44 11.90
N TRP A 58 -12.66 -6.58 12.08
CA TRP A 58 -11.25 -7.02 12.10
C TRP A 58 -10.86 -7.80 13.35
N VAL A 59 -11.65 -7.71 14.43
CA VAL A 59 -11.50 -8.52 15.64
C VAL A 59 -12.30 -9.82 15.49
N ASP A 60 -13.54 -9.69 15.01
CA ASP A 60 -14.53 -10.77 15.04
C ASP A 60 -14.35 -11.78 13.90
N ARG A 61 -13.68 -11.41 12.81
CA ARG A 61 -13.56 -12.21 11.59
C ARG A 61 -12.11 -12.53 11.23
N ASN A 62 -11.95 -13.50 10.34
CA ASN A 62 -10.64 -13.82 9.79
C ASN A 62 -10.07 -12.62 9.00
N PRO A 63 -8.80 -12.21 9.22
CA PRO A 63 -8.25 -11.04 8.56
C PRO A 63 -8.12 -11.14 7.04
N ASN A 64 -7.97 -12.34 6.46
CA ASN A 64 -7.93 -12.49 5.00
C ASN A 64 -9.32 -12.25 4.39
N GLU A 65 -10.35 -12.85 4.98
CA GLU A 65 -11.75 -12.69 4.55
C GLU A 65 -12.21 -11.24 4.71
N GLU A 66 -11.90 -10.60 5.84
CA GLU A 66 -12.27 -9.19 6.06
C GLU A 66 -11.48 -8.25 5.14
N CYS A 67 -10.19 -8.51 4.89
CA CYS A 67 -9.43 -7.71 3.93
C CYS A 67 -9.96 -7.83 2.49
N ALA A 68 -10.41 -9.01 2.10
CA ALA A 68 -11.08 -9.23 0.81
C ALA A 68 -12.39 -8.44 0.73
N LYS A 69 -13.21 -8.48 1.78
CA LYS A 69 -14.47 -7.72 1.89
C LYS A 69 -14.23 -6.22 1.81
N VAL A 70 -13.26 -5.69 2.56
CA VAL A 70 -12.91 -4.26 2.53
C VAL A 70 -12.38 -3.84 1.16
N THR A 71 -11.48 -4.63 0.57
CA THR A 71 -10.95 -4.36 -0.78
C THR A 71 -12.06 -4.33 -1.83
N LYS A 72 -12.96 -5.32 -1.78
CA LYS A 72 -14.12 -5.39 -2.68
C LYS A 72 -15.03 -4.17 -2.49
N SER A 73 -15.37 -3.83 -1.24
CA SER A 73 -16.21 -2.67 -0.94
C SER A 73 -15.61 -1.39 -1.51
N VAL A 74 -14.32 -1.11 -1.26
CA VAL A 74 -13.66 0.11 -1.80
C VAL A 74 -13.69 0.12 -3.33
N LYS A 75 -13.43 -1.02 -3.98
CA LYS A 75 -13.50 -1.10 -5.45
C LYS A 75 -14.90 -0.81 -5.99
N GLU A 76 -15.93 -1.36 -5.37
CA GLU A 76 -17.33 -1.19 -5.78
C GLU A 76 -17.86 0.22 -5.48
N THR A 77 -17.46 0.83 -4.37
CA THR A 77 -18.01 2.13 -3.95
C THR A 77 -17.23 3.32 -4.49
N SER A 78 -15.94 3.18 -4.83
CA SER A 78 -15.12 4.31 -5.30
C SER A 78 -14.03 3.94 -6.31
N GLY A 79 -13.41 2.76 -6.18
CA GLY A 79 -12.30 2.35 -7.04
C GLY A 79 -12.65 2.27 -8.53
N PHE A 80 -13.93 2.06 -8.88
CA PHE A 80 -14.40 2.12 -10.27
C PHE A 80 -14.09 3.46 -10.98
N LEU A 81 -13.89 4.55 -10.22
CA LEU A 81 -13.54 5.86 -10.78
C LEU A 81 -12.13 5.85 -11.40
N LEU A 82 -11.19 5.06 -10.86
CA LEU A 82 -9.86 4.89 -11.44
C LEU A 82 -9.95 4.27 -12.83
N ASP A 83 -10.81 3.25 -13.01
CA ASP A 83 -11.04 2.59 -14.30
C ASP A 83 -11.68 3.54 -15.33
N GLN A 84 -12.41 4.55 -14.86
CA GLN A 84 -12.97 5.63 -15.67
C GLN A 84 -11.99 6.78 -15.95
N GLY A 85 -10.76 6.70 -15.42
CA GLY A 85 -9.72 7.71 -15.59
C GLY A 85 -9.85 8.93 -14.68
N TRP A 86 -10.66 8.85 -13.62
CA TRP A 86 -10.79 9.92 -12.64
C TRP A 86 -9.80 9.76 -11.48
N PRO A 87 -9.19 10.86 -10.99
CA PRO A 87 -8.40 10.83 -9.78
C PRO A 87 -9.26 10.49 -8.56
N LEU A 88 -8.81 9.53 -7.76
CA LEU A 88 -9.38 9.17 -6.47
C LEU A 88 -8.34 9.44 -5.37
N PHE A 89 -8.76 10.12 -4.32
CA PHE A 89 -7.93 10.54 -3.20
C PHE A 89 -8.50 9.95 -1.91
N VAL A 90 -7.66 9.32 -1.08
CA VAL A 90 -8.08 8.91 0.26
C VAL A 90 -7.84 10.07 1.21
N SER A 91 -8.83 10.96 1.35
CA SER A 91 -8.71 12.17 2.16
C SER A 91 -8.58 11.90 3.64
N GLU A 92 -9.08 10.78 4.13
CA GLU A 92 -8.92 10.37 5.51
C GLU A 92 -8.80 8.85 5.68
N PHE A 93 -7.75 8.42 6.38
CA PHE A 93 -7.67 7.10 7.00
C PHE A 93 -6.78 7.17 8.23
N GLY A 94 -6.96 6.24 9.16
CA GLY A 94 -6.15 6.20 10.38
C GLY A 94 -6.47 5.03 11.29
N GLY A 95 -5.73 4.96 12.39
CA GLY A 95 -5.93 3.97 13.44
C GLY A 95 -5.16 4.35 14.70
N ASP A 96 -5.51 3.74 15.84
CA ASP A 96 -4.81 3.93 17.10
C ASP A 96 -3.34 3.48 17.00
N LEU A 97 -2.41 4.45 17.08
CA LEU A 97 -0.99 4.21 16.89
C LEU A 97 -0.25 3.75 18.16
N ARG A 98 -0.96 3.46 19.26
CA ARG A 98 -0.36 2.85 20.46
C ARG A 98 -0.05 1.36 20.27
N GLY A 99 -0.59 0.73 19.23
CA GLY A 99 -0.38 -0.68 18.93
C GLY A 99 -1.24 -1.64 19.78
N THR A 100 -2.13 -1.13 20.63
CA THR A 100 -3.00 -1.94 21.50
C THR A 100 -4.37 -2.25 20.91
N ASN A 101 -4.76 -1.58 19.82
CA ASN A 101 -6.05 -1.77 19.16
C ASN A 101 -5.96 -2.81 18.05
N VAL A 102 -6.46 -4.02 18.31
CA VAL A 102 -6.42 -5.14 17.35
C VAL A 102 -7.17 -4.82 16.05
N ASN A 103 -8.31 -4.11 16.15
CA ASN A 103 -9.14 -3.77 15.00
C ASN A 103 -8.37 -2.88 14.03
N ASP A 104 -7.78 -1.79 14.55
CA ASP A 104 -7.03 -0.81 13.77
C ASP A 104 -5.72 -1.38 13.24
N ASN A 105 -4.98 -2.14 14.05
CA ASN A 105 -3.72 -2.76 13.63
C ASN A 105 -3.91 -3.69 12.40
N ARG A 106 -4.94 -4.55 12.44
CA ARG A 106 -5.26 -5.47 11.35
C ARG A 106 -5.78 -4.74 10.12
N TYR A 107 -6.63 -3.73 10.32
CA TYR A 107 -7.12 -2.85 9.26
C TYR A 107 -5.96 -2.16 8.52
N LEU A 108 -5.04 -1.53 9.25
CA LEU A 108 -3.90 -0.80 8.68
C LEU A 108 -3.00 -1.74 7.84
N ASN A 109 -2.83 -3.01 8.24
CA ASN A 109 -2.17 -4.04 7.44
C ASN A 109 -2.79 -4.21 6.05
N CYS A 110 -4.11 -4.39 5.99
CA CYS A 110 -4.81 -4.55 4.72
C CYS A 110 -4.85 -3.26 3.91
N PHE A 111 -5.20 -2.14 4.55
CA PHE A 111 -5.48 -0.91 3.83
C PHE A 111 -4.24 -0.30 3.19
N MET A 112 -3.05 -0.44 3.79
CA MET A 112 -1.80 -0.07 3.12
C MET A 112 -1.50 -0.93 1.91
N ALA A 113 -1.83 -2.23 1.94
CA ALA A 113 -1.71 -3.08 0.76
C ALA A 113 -2.62 -2.59 -0.37
N LEU A 114 -3.84 -2.15 -0.04
CA LEU A 114 -4.79 -1.59 -0.98
C LEU A 114 -4.32 -0.24 -1.55
N LEU A 115 -3.82 0.67 -0.71
CA LEU A 115 -3.24 1.95 -1.15
C LEU A 115 -2.07 1.73 -2.11
N ALA A 116 -1.18 0.78 -1.82
CA ALA A 116 -0.07 0.42 -2.70
C ALA A 116 -0.55 -0.22 -4.02
N ASP A 117 -1.55 -1.12 -3.96
CA ASP A 117 -2.10 -1.85 -5.12
C ASP A 117 -2.90 -0.96 -6.06
N LEU A 118 -3.53 0.09 -5.56
CA LEU A 118 -4.24 1.09 -6.36
C LEU A 118 -3.38 2.31 -6.67
N ASP A 119 -2.25 2.48 -5.98
CA ASP A 119 -1.36 3.65 -6.07
C ASP A 119 -2.11 4.97 -5.86
N LEU A 120 -2.91 5.03 -4.79
CA LEU A 120 -3.76 6.18 -4.46
C LEU A 120 -2.96 7.24 -3.69
N ASP A 121 -3.24 8.51 -4.00
CA ASP A 121 -2.87 9.62 -3.13
C ASP A 121 -3.72 9.57 -1.84
N TRP A 122 -3.15 10.04 -0.73
CA TRP A 122 -3.77 9.90 0.57
C TRP A 122 -3.40 11.01 1.54
N ALA A 123 -4.27 11.23 2.53
CA ALA A 123 -4.02 12.02 3.73
C ALA A 123 -4.34 11.18 4.97
N TYR A 124 -3.35 11.07 5.85
CA TYR A 124 -3.49 10.34 7.10
C TYR A 124 -4.14 11.24 8.15
N TRP A 125 -5.14 10.71 8.86
CA TRP A 125 -5.76 11.35 10.01
C TRP A 125 -5.05 10.92 11.29
N SER A 126 -4.22 11.76 11.91
CA SER A 126 -3.83 13.13 11.56
C SER A 126 -2.43 13.47 12.09
N LEU A 127 -1.88 14.65 11.78
CA LEU A 127 -0.57 15.09 12.28
C LEU A 127 -0.58 15.42 13.80
N VAL A 128 -1.75 15.53 14.44
CA VAL A 128 -1.85 16.10 15.79
C VAL A 128 -1.33 15.15 16.88
N GLY A 129 -1.18 15.68 18.11
CA GLY A 129 -0.93 14.88 19.31
C GLY A 129 -2.01 15.01 20.38
N SER A 130 -2.61 16.19 20.48
CA SER A 130 -3.69 16.50 21.43
C SER A 130 -4.58 17.62 20.89
N TYR A 131 -5.78 17.77 21.45
CA TYR A 131 -6.72 18.83 21.11
C TYR A 131 -6.67 19.98 22.11
N TYR A 132 -6.74 21.22 21.61
CA TYR A 132 -6.98 22.37 22.48
C TYR A 132 -8.26 22.18 23.31
N LEU A 133 -9.34 21.71 22.67
CA LEU A 133 -10.59 21.29 23.30
C LEU A 133 -11.26 20.24 22.42
N ARG A 134 -11.64 19.09 22.97
CA ARG A 134 -12.47 18.09 22.30
C ARG A 134 -13.44 17.49 23.30
N GLU A 135 -14.72 17.45 22.95
CA GLU A 135 -15.77 16.84 23.79
C GLU A 135 -15.79 17.39 25.24
N GLY A 136 -15.44 18.66 25.42
CA GLY A 136 -15.36 19.31 26.74
C GLY A 136 -14.06 19.07 27.52
N VAL A 137 -13.12 18.30 26.97
CA VAL A 137 -11.83 18.00 27.59
C VAL A 137 -10.73 18.83 26.93
N VAL A 138 -10.05 19.65 27.73
CA VAL A 138 -8.86 20.42 27.31
C VAL A 138 -7.66 19.49 27.27
N GLY A 139 -6.87 19.56 26.21
CA GLY A 139 -5.69 18.71 26.06
C GLY A 139 -6.03 17.23 25.88
N MET A 140 -7.20 16.90 25.32
CA MET A 140 -7.55 15.50 25.06
C MET A 140 -6.53 14.89 24.09
N GLU A 141 -5.96 13.74 24.46
CA GLU A 141 -4.98 13.05 23.62
C GLU A 141 -5.62 12.46 22.36
N GLU A 142 -4.95 12.60 21.22
CA GLU A 142 -5.35 11.98 19.95
C GLU A 142 -4.47 10.76 19.70
N PHE A 143 -5.01 9.56 19.94
CA PHE A 143 -4.28 8.30 19.76
C PHE A 143 -4.14 7.90 18.29
N TYR A 144 -4.94 8.46 17.39
CA TYR A 144 -4.79 8.30 15.94
C TYR A 144 -3.71 9.25 15.40
N GLY A 145 -3.29 10.24 16.20
CA GLY A 145 -2.33 11.27 15.82
C GLY A 145 -0.90 10.74 15.67
N LEU A 146 -0.19 11.24 14.66
CA LEU A 146 1.21 10.90 14.39
C LEU A 146 2.16 11.38 15.50
N LEU A 147 1.77 12.42 16.25
CA LEU A 147 2.60 13.01 17.30
C LEU A 147 2.18 12.56 18.71
N SER A 148 3.13 12.61 19.64
CA SER A 148 2.86 12.45 21.07
C SER A 148 1.97 13.57 21.61
N TRP A 149 1.31 13.33 22.74
CA TRP A 149 0.38 14.29 23.37
C TRP A 149 0.93 15.72 23.50
N ASP A 150 2.22 15.84 23.81
CA ASP A 150 2.97 17.09 23.99
C ASP A 150 3.60 17.64 22.69
N TRP A 151 3.35 17.00 21.55
CA TRP A 151 3.85 17.37 20.22
C TRP A 151 5.38 17.31 20.05
N THR A 152 6.09 16.61 20.95
CA THR A 152 7.57 16.57 20.92
C THR A 152 8.15 15.39 20.15
N GLN A 153 7.39 14.31 19.96
CA GLN A 153 7.87 13.06 19.37
C GLN A 153 6.87 12.47 18.38
N VAL A 154 7.36 11.60 17.50
CA VAL A 154 6.52 10.72 16.68
C VAL A 154 6.00 9.60 17.56
N ARG A 155 4.68 9.39 17.59
CA ARG A 155 4.02 8.38 18.42
C ARG A 155 4.43 6.95 18.10
N SER A 156 4.55 6.63 16.81
CA SER A 156 4.98 5.32 16.32
C SER A 156 5.95 5.47 15.15
N THR A 157 7.24 5.29 15.43
CA THR A 157 8.29 5.29 14.40
C THR A 157 8.13 4.12 13.44
N THR A 158 7.67 2.96 13.93
CA THR A 158 7.33 1.80 13.11
C THR A 158 6.25 2.14 12.09
N PHE A 159 5.16 2.79 12.51
CA PHE A 159 4.10 3.21 11.59
C PHE A 159 4.59 4.27 10.61
N LEU A 160 5.34 5.27 11.09
CA LEU A 160 5.88 6.33 10.22
C LEU A 160 6.77 5.74 9.12
N ASN A 161 7.69 4.84 9.47
CA ASN A 161 8.54 4.17 8.49
C ASN A 161 7.70 3.40 7.46
N ARG A 162 6.69 2.68 7.93
CA ARG A 162 5.81 1.87 7.10
C ARG A 162 5.03 2.70 6.08
N ILE A 163 4.43 3.82 6.50
CA ILE A 163 3.60 4.67 5.62
C ILE A 163 4.45 5.49 4.62
N THR A 164 5.74 5.74 4.92
CA THR A 164 6.64 6.44 3.97
C THR A 164 6.76 5.73 2.62
N ALA A 165 6.57 4.41 2.59
CA ALA A 165 6.57 3.61 1.38
C ALA A 165 5.54 4.06 0.33
N LEU A 166 4.44 4.67 0.80
CA LEU A 166 3.32 5.12 -0.01
C LEU A 166 3.41 6.61 -0.40
N GLN A 167 4.44 7.35 0.05
CA GLN A 167 4.56 8.78 -0.24
C GLN A 167 4.93 9.07 -1.69
N ASN A 168 5.71 8.17 -2.29
CA ASN A 168 6.07 8.29 -3.69
C ASN A 168 5.10 7.41 -4.49
N PRO A 169 4.61 7.85 -5.67
CA PRO A 169 3.74 7.05 -6.51
C PRO A 169 4.51 5.92 -7.21
N PHE A 170 3.94 4.72 -7.31
CA PHE A 170 4.52 3.56 -7.99
C PHE A 170 4.32 3.62 -9.51
N ARG A 171 3.25 4.27 -9.94
CA ARG A 171 2.76 4.44 -11.32
C ARG A 171 2.47 5.92 -11.60
N GLY A 172 2.05 6.22 -12.83
CA GLY A 172 1.61 7.56 -13.23
C GLY A 172 2.24 8.04 -14.54
N PRO A 173 1.71 9.11 -15.15
CA PRO A 173 2.11 9.57 -16.48
C PRO A 173 3.59 9.94 -16.62
N SER A 174 4.21 10.43 -15.53
CA SER A 174 5.63 10.79 -15.49
C SER A 174 6.55 9.62 -15.14
N ILE A 175 6.00 8.53 -14.59
CA ILE A 175 6.73 7.35 -14.11
C ILE A 175 6.71 6.23 -15.14
N ILE A 176 5.56 5.97 -15.75
CA ILE A 176 5.38 4.91 -16.75
C ILE A 176 5.92 5.41 -18.09
N LYS A 177 7.24 5.38 -18.27
CA LYS A 177 7.92 5.46 -19.56
C LYS A 177 8.69 4.15 -19.79
N GLY A 178 7.98 3.04 -20.04
CA GLY A 178 8.61 1.74 -20.27
C GLY A 178 7.69 0.54 -20.05
N ASN A 179 8.29 -0.64 -19.78
CA ASN A 179 7.60 -1.89 -19.48
C ASN A 179 7.26 -1.95 -17.97
N PRO A 180 5.98 -2.04 -17.59
CA PRO A 180 5.60 -2.16 -16.18
C PRO A 180 6.10 -3.48 -15.60
N TYR A 181 6.40 -3.47 -14.30
CA TYR A 181 6.86 -4.64 -13.56
C TYR A 181 6.20 -4.69 -12.20
N LYS A 182 6.32 -5.84 -11.53
CA LYS A 182 5.78 -6.04 -10.19
C LYS A 182 6.83 -5.74 -9.12
N LEU A 183 6.37 -5.14 -8.02
CA LEU A 183 7.05 -5.19 -6.74
C LEU A 183 6.34 -6.20 -5.85
N ILE A 184 7.08 -6.88 -4.97
CA ILE A 184 6.51 -7.74 -3.95
C ILE A 184 6.51 -6.95 -2.64
N PHE A 185 5.42 -6.23 -2.38
CA PHE A 185 5.27 -5.32 -1.25
C PHE A 185 4.79 -6.08 0.00
N HIS A 186 5.45 -5.85 1.13
CA HIS A 186 5.11 -6.45 2.42
C HIS A 186 4.42 -5.41 3.30
N PRO A 187 3.07 -5.46 3.44
CA PRO A 187 2.32 -4.36 4.01
C PRO A 187 2.71 -4.06 5.45
N LEU A 188 2.95 -5.08 6.29
CA LEU A 188 3.26 -4.91 7.72
C LEU A 188 4.52 -4.05 7.96
N THR A 189 5.51 -4.09 7.06
CA THR A 189 6.77 -3.34 7.21
C THR A 189 6.87 -2.13 6.29
N GLY A 190 6.06 -2.05 5.24
CA GLY A 190 6.18 -1.02 4.20
C GLY A 190 7.41 -1.21 3.32
N LEU A 191 7.98 -2.41 3.29
CA LEU A 191 9.17 -2.74 2.52
C LEU A 191 8.81 -3.66 1.35
N CYS A 192 9.72 -3.80 0.40
CA CYS A 192 9.58 -4.72 -0.73
C CYS A 192 10.66 -5.80 -0.68
N VAL A 193 10.41 -6.95 -1.32
CA VAL A 193 11.41 -8.01 -1.49
C VAL A 193 12.52 -7.51 -2.42
N ILE A 194 13.76 -7.53 -1.92
CA ILE A 194 14.97 -7.17 -2.64
C ILE A 194 15.94 -8.35 -2.67
N ASN A 195 16.72 -8.47 -3.75
CA ASN A 195 17.86 -9.37 -3.80
C ASN A 195 19.10 -8.66 -3.25
N LYS A 196 19.61 -9.11 -2.09
CA LYS A 196 20.83 -8.57 -1.51
C LYS A 196 22.00 -9.55 -1.73
N PRO A 197 23.01 -9.19 -2.53
CA PRO A 197 24.21 -10.01 -2.66
C PRO A 197 25.05 -9.92 -1.38
N LEU A 198 25.28 -11.06 -0.73
CA LEU A 198 26.11 -11.20 0.47
C LEU A 198 27.14 -12.32 0.23
N LEU A 199 28.42 -11.94 0.13
CA LEU A 199 29.57 -12.86 0.16
C LEU A 199 29.36 -14.15 -0.66
N ASN A 200 29.03 -13.98 -1.96
CA ASN A 200 28.78 -15.05 -2.94
C ASN A 200 27.47 -15.84 -2.78
N THR A 201 26.56 -15.41 -1.92
CA THR A 201 25.18 -15.90 -1.84
C THR A 201 24.19 -14.78 -2.09
N THR A 202 23.10 -15.09 -2.80
CA THR A 202 21.96 -14.20 -2.98
C THR A 202 20.95 -14.49 -1.87
N THR A 203 20.63 -13.48 -1.06
CA THR A 203 19.61 -13.60 -0.02
C THR A 203 18.47 -12.66 -0.34
N LEU A 204 17.25 -13.20 -0.36
CA LEU A 204 16.04 -12.39 -0.47
C LEU A 204 15.73 -11.79 0.91
N THR A 205 15.61 -10.46 0.95
CA THR A 205 15.33 -9.72 2.19
C THR A 205 14.30 -8.64 1.92
N LEU A 206 13.70 -8.06 2.97
CA LEU A 206 12.92 -6.84 2.84
C LEU A 206 13.83 -5.61 2.88
N GLY A 207 13.58 -4.66 1.99
CA GLY A 207 14.23 -3.37 1.97
C GLY A 207 13.39 -2.29 1.27
N PRO A 208 13.90 -1.06 1.15
CA PRO A 208 13.17 0.04 0.52
C PRO A 208 12.70 -0.34 -0.88
N CYS A 209 11.43 -0.06 -1.21
CA CYS A 209 10.86 -0.42 -2.51
C CYS A 209 11.56 0.24 -3.70
N SER A 210 12.25 1.37 -3.49
CA SER A 210 13.11 2.02 -4.50
C SER A 210 14.34 1.19 -4.87
N SER A 211 14.76 0.28 -3.99
CA SER A 211 15.92 -0.61 -4.15
C SER A 211 15.53 -2.02 -4.59
N SER A 212 14.23 -2.28 -4.79
CA SER A 212 13.75 -3.57 -5.25
C SER A 212 14.12 -3.83 -6.70
N ASP A 213 14.45 -5.08 -6.99
CA ASP A 213 14.42 -5.61 -8.36
C ASP A 213 13.00 -5.49 -8.92
N GLY A 214 12.91 -5.42 -10.24
CA GLY A 214 11.63 -5.58 -10.91
C GLY A 214 11.30 -7.06 -11.05
N TRP A 215 10.05 -7.43 -10.74
CA TRP A 215 9.59 -8.81 -10.84
C TRP A 215 8.56 -8.97 -11.97
N THR A 216 8.52 -10.16 -12.57
CA THR A 216 7.46 -10.59 -13.46
C THR A 216 6.75 -11.79 -12.84
N TYR A 217 5.44 -11.67 -12.62
CA TYR A 217 4.61 -12.80 -12.23
C TYR A 217 3.97 -13.43 -13.47
N THR A 218 4.41 -14.62 -13.85
CA THR A 218 4.00 -15.27 -15.10
C THR A 218 2.65 -15.98 -14.98
N PRO A 219 1.95 -16.27 -16.10
CA PRO A 219 0.76 -17.13 -16.09
C PRO A 219 1.00 -18.53 -15.50
N GLN A 220 2.25 -19.02 -15.57
CA GLN A 220 2.70 -20.27 -14.93
C GLN A 220 3.02 -20.08 -13.44
N LYS A 221 2.51 -19.02 -12.81
CA LYS A 221 2.64 -18.71 -11.38
C LYS A 221 4.10 -18.64 -10.92
N THR A 222 4.98 -18.07 -11.73
CA THR A 222 6.42 -17.97 -11.42
C THR A 222 6.79 -16.51 -11.17
N LEU A 223 7.52 -16.24 -10.10
CA LEU A 223 8.06 -14.91 -9.76
C LEU A 223 9.49 -14.80 -10.30
N LEU A 224 9.64 -14.23 -11.49
CA LEU A 224 10.92 -14.04 -12.18
C LEU A 224 11.51 -12.67 -11.87
N VAL A 225 12.81 -12.61 -11.64
CA VAL A 225 13.55 -11.34 -11.60
C VAL A 225 13.71 -10.82 -13.03
N ASN A 226 13.28 -9.60 -13.28
CA ASN A 226 13.32 -8.97 -14.61
C ASN A 226 14.74 -8.95 -15.19
N ASN A 227 14.83 -9.16 -16.51
CA ASN A 227 16.10 -9.21 -17.24
C ASN A 227 17.06 -10.30 -16.74
N SER A 228 16.54 -11.35 -16.11
CA SER A 228 17.32 -12.49 -15.64
C SER A 228 16.56 -13.82 -15.85
N ASN A 229 17.25 -14.94 -15.63
CA ASN A 229 16.65 -16.28 -15.65
C ASN A 229 16.37 -16.82 -14.23
N PHE A 230 16.43 -15.97 -13.22
CA PHE A 230 16.22 -16.37 -11.83
C PHE A 230 14.75 -16.20 -11.41
N CYS A 231 14.25 -17.18 -10.67
CA CYS A 231 12.96 -17.12 -9.97
C CYS A 231 13.13 -17.42 -8.48
N ILE A 232 12.13 -17.00 -7.70
CA ILE A 232 12.03 -17.39 -6.29
C ILE A 232 11.73 -18.89 -6.20
N ARG A 233 12.46 -19.59 -5.33
CA ARG A 233 12.29 -21.02 -5.03
C ARG A 233 12.22 -21.26 -3.53
N ALA A 234 11.31 -22.14 -3.13
CA ALA A 234 11.22 -22.70 -1.80
C ALA A 234 12.10 -23.96 -1.70
N ASP A 235 12.93 -24.05 -0.67
CA ASP A 235 13.73 -25.26 -0.40
C ASP A 235 12.98 -26.20 0.54
N LYS A 236 12.69 -25.72 1.75
CA LYS A 236 11.95 -26.43 2.79
C LYS A 236 11.35 -25.46 3.80
N GLU A 237 10.42 -25.95 4.61
CA GLU A 237 9.85 -25.19 5.72
C GLU A 237 10.94 -24.70 6.70
N GLY A 238 10.80 -23.46 7.19
CA GLY A 238 11.73 -22.81 8.11
C GLY A 238 13.06 -22.41 7.48
N LYS A 239 13.17 -22.34 6.14
CA LYS A 239 14.39 -21.89 5.45
C LYS A 239 14.17 -20.66 4.59
N PRO A 240 15.26 -19.92 4.29
CA PRO A 240 15.22 -18.81 3.36
C PRO A 240 14.69 -19.22 1.99
N ALA A 241 13.84 -18.38 1.41
CA ALA A 241 13.53 -18.46 -0.01
C ALA A 241 14.77 -18.04 -0.81
N THR A 242 15.09 -18.78 -1.87
CA THR A 242 16.32 -18.57 -2.66
C THR A 242 16.00 -18.23 -4.11
N LEU A 243 16.99 -17.74 -4.84
CA LEU A 243 16.91 -17.58 -6.29
C LEU A 243 17.46 -18.82 -7.00
N SER A 244 16.74 -19.28 -8.01
CA SER A 244 17.07 -20.48 -8.78
C SER A 244 16.84 -20.26 -10.27
N MET A 245 17.60 -20.97 -11.12
CA MET A 245 17.32 -21.06 -12.57
C MET A 245 16.32 -22.17 -12.91
N ALA A 246 16.06 -23.09 -11.97
CA ALA A 246 15.09 -24.18 -12.13
C ALA A 246 13.67 -23.67 -11.88
N CYS A 247 13.15 -22.88 -12.81
CA CYS A 247 11.87 -22.18 -12.68
C CYS A 247 10.64 -22.99 -13.10
N SER A 248 10.85 -24.22 -13.57
CA SER A 248 9.78 -25.15 -13.94
C SER A 248 9.37 -26.07 -12.78
N ASP A 249 10.18 -26.18 -11.74
CA ASP A 249 9.95 -27.05 -10.59
C ASP A 249 8.72 -26.59 -9.78
N SER A 250 8.05 -27.53 -9.11
CA SER A 250 6.85 -27.22 -8.30
C SER A 250 7.14 -26.23 -7.17
N ASN A 251 8.33 -26.32 -6.58
CA ASN A 251 8.79 -25.45 -5.50
C ASN A 251 9.31 -24.08 -5.99
N SER A 252 9.22 -23.81 -7.30
CA SER A 252 9.44 -22.49 -7.89
C SER A 252 8.13 -21.85 -8.39
N LYS A 253 6.99 -22.53 -8.15
CA LYS A 253 5.65 -22.00 -8.44
C LYS A 253 5.05 -21.38 -7.18
N TRP A 254 4.43 -20.22 -7.33
CA TRP A 254 3.90 -19.38 -6.25
C TRP A 254 2.45 -19.05 -6.55
N GLU A 255 1.53 -19.75 -5.93
CA GLU A 255 0.10 -19.52 -6.07
C GLU A 255 -0.40 -18.48 -5.07
N ILE A 256 -1.33 -17.64 -5.49
CA ILE A 256 -2.04 -16.73 -4.59
C ILE A 256 -3.23 -17.49 -4.02
N ILE A 257 -3.23 -17.80 -2.72
CA ILE A 257 -4.16 -18.78 -2.13
C ILE A 257 -5.14 -18.24 -1.08
N SER A 258 -5.03 -16.97 -0.69
CA SER A 258 -5.91 -16.34 0.32
C SER A 258 -6.90 -15.38 -0.32
N ASP A 259 -8.07 -15.17 0.31
CA ASP A 259 -9.10 -14.23 -0.16
C ASP A 259 -8.57 -12.79 -0.29
N SER A 260 -7.65 -12.40 0.59
CA SER A 260 -6.93 -11.11 0.53
C SER A 260 -6.00 -10.96 -0.68
N ASN A 261 -5.71 -12.06 -1.39
CA ASN A 261 -4.73 -12.17 -2.46
C ASN A 261 -3.30 -11.80 -2.03
N MET A 262 -2.91 -12.16 -0.81
CA MET A 262 -1.60 -11.80 -0.24
C MET A 262 -0.76 -12.99 0.26
N HIS A 263 -1.27 -14.22 0.25
CA HIS A 263 -0.45 -15.40 0.53
C HIS A 263 0.11 -15.98 -0.76
N LEU A 264 1.43 -15.92 -0.93
CA LEU A 264 2.17 -16.58 -2.01
C LEU A 264 2.64 -17.94 -1.54
N SER A 265 2.01 -19.01 -2.03
CA SER A 265 2.23 -20.40 -1.60
C SER A 265 2.98 -21.20 -2.66
N SER A 266 3.94 -22.02 -2.23
CA SER A 266 4.67 -22.96 -3.07
C SER A 266 4.57 -24.39 -2.55
N LYS A 267 4.73 -25.36 -3.44
CA LYS A 267 4.67 -26.79 -3.12
C LYS A 267 6.07 -27.39 -3.08
N LEU A 268 6.48 -27.85 -1.90
CA LEU A 268 7.75 -28.49 -1.65
C LEU A 268 7.83 -29.88 -2.32
N THR A 269 9.03 -30.45 -2.36
CA THR A 269 9.30 -31.76 -2.98
C THR A 269 8.58 -32.91 -2.28
N ASP A 270 8.32 -32.78 -0.98
CA ASP A 270 7.51 -33.71 -0.18
C ASP A 270 6.00 -33.49 -0.32
N SER A 271 5.58 -32.62 -1.25
CA SER A 271 4.20 -32.21 -1.50
C SER A 271 3.52 -31.37 -0.40
N SER A 272 4.23 -30.96 0.65
CA SER A 272 3.73 -29.98 1.60
C SER A 272 3.69 -28.58 0.97
N ASN A 273 2.81 -27.72 1.48
CA ASN A 273 2.67 -26.34 1.03
C ASN A 273 3.30 -25.39 2.05
N VAL A 274 4.06 -24.43 1.56
CA VAL A 274 4.64 -23.33 2.35
C VAL A 274 4.26 -21.99 1.75
N CYS A 275 4.15 -20.97 2.58
CA CYS A 275 3.94 -19.59 2.16
C CYS A 275 5.23 -18.79 2.32
N LEU A 276 5.41 -17.77 1.49
CA LEU A 276 6.38 -16.72 1.78
C LEU A 276 6.05 -16.10 3.13
N ASP A 277 7.08 -15.87 3.92
CA ASP A 277 7.04 -15.28 5.25
C ASP A 277 8.29 -14.42 5.43
N VAL A 278 8.31 -13.60 6.48
CA VAL A 278 9.49 -12.82 6.84
C VAL A 278 9.88 -13.09 8.29
N ASP A 279 11.18 -13.26 8.54
CA ASP A 279 11.72 -13.40 9.89
C ASP A 279 12.04 -12.04 10.55
N ASP A 280 12.44 -12.08 11.83
CA ASP A 280 12.76 -10.88 12.60
C ASP A 280 13.96 -10.07 12.05
N ASN A 281 14.78 -10.68 11.17
CA ASN A 281 15.91 -10.06 10.51
C ASN A 281 15.57 -9.53 9.10
N ASN A 282 14.28 -9.48 8.75
CA ASN A 282 13.79 -9.12 7.42
C ASN A 282 14.26 -10.08 6.31
N ILE A 283 14.63 -11.32 6.62
CA ILE A 283 14.96 -12.34 5.62
C ILE A 283 13.67 -12.99 5.15
N ILE A 284 13.53 -13.17 3.83
CA ILE A 284 12.41 -13.87 3.24
C ILE A 284 12.61 -15.38 3.46
N VAL A 285 11.69 -15.99 4.18
CA VAL A 285 11.69 -17.41 4.51
C VAL A 285 10.41 -18.07 4.01
N THR A 286 10.36 -19.40 4.08
CA THR A 286 9.16 -20.17 3.76
C THR A 286 8.69 -20.96 4.97
N ASN A 287 7.46 -20.72 5.42
CA ASN A 287 6.85 -21.38 6.58
C ASN A 287 5.51 -22.01 6.21
N ALA A 288 4.96 -22.87 7.07
CA ALA A 288 3.58 -23.32 6.93
C ALA A 288 2.63 -22.11 6.77
N CYS A 289 1.74 -22.19 5.78
CA CYS A 289 0.75 -21.14 5.54
C CYS A 289 -0.19 -21.02 6.75
N LYS A 290 -0.36 -19.81 7.29
CA LYS A 290 -1.24 -19.54 8.43
C LYS A 290 -2.46 -18.72 8.02
N CYS A 291 -3.51 -18.76 8.85
CA CYS A 291 -4.65 -17.84 8.77
C CYS A 291 -5.49 -17.84 7.50
N LEU A 292 -5.44 -18.87 6.67
CA LEU A 292 -6.06 -18.84 5.35
C LEU A 292 -7.58 -18.62 5.36
N SER A 293 -8.31 -19.15 6.37
CA SER A 293 -9.76 -18.95 6.50
C SER A 293 -10.25 -19.21 7.93
N LYS A 294 -11.46 -18.74 8.26
CA LYS A 294 -12.26 -18.99 9.47
C LYS A 294 -11.68 -18.53 10.82
N ASP A 295 -10.39 -18.75 11.08
CA ASP A 295 -9.76 -18.39 12.35
C ASP A 295 -9.62 -16.87 12.47
N ASN A 296 -10.29 -16.28 13.46
CA ASN A 296 -10.26 -14.85 13.76
C ASN A 296 -9.20 -14.47 14.80
N LYS A 297 -8.57 -15.43 15.48
CA LYS A 297 -7.54 -15.18 16.50
C LYS A 297 -6.13 -15.17 15.93
N CYS A 298 -5.92 -15.76 14.78
CA CYS A 298 -4.62 -15.85 14.17
C CYS A 298 -4.20 -14.52 13.50
N ASP A 299 -2.90 -14.36 13.23
CA ASP A 299 -2.33 -13.20 12.54
C ASP A 299 -1.58 -13.59 11.24
N PRO A 300 -2.07 -13.21 10.05
CA PRO A 300 -1.40 -13.48 8.78
C PRO A 300 -0.32 -12.47 8.41
N ALA A 301 -0.13 -11.38 9.16
CA ALA A 301 0.52 -10.17 8.66
C ALA A 301 1.95 -10.36 8.13
N SER A 302 2.73 -11.29 8.70
CA SER A 302 4.10 -11.60 8.23
C SER A 302 4.14 -12.40 6.92
N GLN A 303 3.03 -13.06 6.55
CA GLN A 303 2.87 -13.82 5.31
C GLN A 303 2.12 -13.04 4.22
N TRP A 304 1.78 -11.77 4.50
CA TRP A 304 1.13 -10.91 3.51
C TRP A 304 2.16 -10.27 2.59
N PHE A 305 2.17 -10.72 1.34
CA PHE A 305 2.96 -10.16 0.25
C PHE A 305 2.02 -9.79 -0.90
N LYS A 306 1.91 -8.49 -1.17
CA LYS A 306 1.08 -7.95 -2.24
C LYS A 306 1.92 -7.69 -3.48
N LEU A 307 1.53 -8.29 -4.60
CA LEU A 307 2.12 -7.96 -5.90
C LEU A 307 1.51 -6.66 -6.42
N ILE A 308 2.29 -5.58 -6.43
CA ILE A 308 1.84 -4.25 -6.90
C ILE A 308 2.54 -3.87 -8.20
N ASP A 309 1.88 -3.09 -9.05
CA ASP A 309 2.48 -2.59 -10.28
C ASP A 309 3.37 -1.37 -10.02
N SER A 310 4.54 -1.35 -10.67
CA SER A 310 5.47 -0.23 -10.67
C SER A 310 5.97 0.06 -12.07
N GLY A 311 6.11 1.36 -12.38
CA GLY A 311 6.79 1.86 -13.57
C GLY A 311 8.10 2.57 -13.27
N ARG A 312 8.52 2.65 -11.99
CA ARG A 312 9.74 3.38 -11.62
C ARG A 312 10.97 2.79 -12.30
N ARG A 313 11.94 3.61 -12.71
CA ARG A 313 13.21 3.05 -13.16
C ARG A 313 13.87 2.34 -11.98
N SER A 314 14.09 1.02 -12.11
CA SER A 314 14.97 0.30 -11.20
C SER A 314 16.34 0.98 -11.25
N ILE A 315 16.81 1.49 -10.11
CA ILE A 315 18.12 2.13 -10.03
C ILE A 315 19.15 0.99 -10.10
N SER A 316 19.55 0.63 -11.33
CA SER A 316 20.80 -0.09 -11.53
C SER A 316 21.93 0.75 -10.90
N THR A 317 22.82 0.12 -10.14
CA THR A 317 23.83 0.69 -9.23
C THR A 317 24.90 1.60 -9.86
N THR A 318 24.61 2.27 -10.97
CA THR A 318 25.46 3.28 -11.59
C THR A 318 24.69 4.58 -11.81
N SER A 319 24.72 5.44 -10.79
CA SER A 319 24.66 6.92 -10.84
C SER A 319 23.71 7.50 -9.81
N THR A 320 24.18 7.61 -8.58
CA THR A 320 23.58 8.45 -7.52
C THR A 320 23.72 9.96 -7.80
N LEU A 321 24.27 10.38 -8.94
CA LEU A 321 24.46 11.80 -9.29
C LEU A 321 23.41 12.38 -10.26
N SER A 322 22.56 11.58 -10.91
CA SER A 322 21.68 12.10 -11.97
C SER A 322 20.27 12.51 -11.52
N MET A 323 19.81 12.08 -10.33
CA MET A 323 18.47 12.48 -9.84
C MET A 323 18.42 13.86 -9.20
N LEU A 324 19.56 14.42 -8.76
CA LEU A 324 19.64 15.80 -8.24
C LEU A 324 19.73 16.86 -9.35
N ASN A 325 20.00 16.47 -10.61
CA ASN A 325 20.21 17.39 -11.73
C ASN A 325 19.22 17.21 -12.88
N SER A 326 18.03 16.65 -12.64
CA SER A 326 17.01 16.60 -13.68
C SER A 326 16.37 18.00 -13.85
N PRO A 327 16.50 18.65 -15.03
CA PRO A 327 15.95 20.00 -15.26
C PRO A 327 14.42 20.04 -15.29
N HIS A 328 13.75 18.90 -15.09
CA HIS A 328 12.30 18.78 -15.03
C HIS A 328 11.71 18.75 -13.62
N LEU A 329 12.53 18.70 -12.55
CA LEU A 329 12.02 18.88 -11.18
C LEU A 329 11.87 20.35 -10.79
N SER A 330 12.56 21.28 -11.47
CA SER A 330 12.47 22.71 -11.19
C SER A 330 11.15 23.37 -11.62
N ASP A 331 10.38 22.73 -12.51
CA ASP A 331 9.13 23.30 -13.02
C ASP A 331 7.89 22.98 -12.15
N HIS A 332 8.04 22.14 -11.12
CA HIS A 332 6.94 21.75 -10.23
C HIS A 332 7.22 21.99 -8.74
N LEU A 333 8.34 22.64 -8.40
CA LEU A 333 8.54 23.19 -7.06
C LEU A 333 7.69 24.45 -6.91
N TRP A 334 6.79 24.42 -5.92
CA TRP A 334 6.00 25.56 -5.47
C TRP A 334 6.88 26.81 -5.38
N LYS A 335 6.62 27.81 -6.21
CA LYS A 335 7.21 29.14 -6.04
C LYS A 335 6.67 29.70 -4.71
N PRO A 336 7.54 30.17 -3.80
CA PRO A 336 7.05 30.77 -2.57
C PRO A 336 6.21 31.98 -2.94
N LEU A 337 5.05 32.11 -2.30
CA LEU A 337 4.23 33.32 -2.35
C LEU A 337 5.10 34.47 -1.84
N SER A 338 5.64 35.25 -2.78
CA SER A 338 6.22 36.54 -2.48
C SER A 338 5.09 37.48 -2.07
N SER A 339 5.16 37.93 -0.83
CA SER A 339 4.36 38.98 -0.22
C SER A 339 4.01 40.13 -1.15
N ILE A 340 2.70 40.38 -1.33
CA ILE A 340 2.09 41.72 -1.43
C ILE A 340 0.78 41.68 -0.66
#